data_AF-A0A2K3CV05-F1
#
_entry.id   AF-A0A2K3CV05-F1
#
_cell.length_a   1.000
_cell.length_b   1.000
_cell.length_c   1.000
_cell.angle_alpha   90.00
_cell.angle_beta   90.00
_cell.angle_gamma   90.00
#
_symmetry.space_group_name_H-M   'P 1'
#
loop_
_entity.id
_entity.type
_entity.pdbx_description
1 polymer ?
#
loop_
_entity_poly.entity_id
_entity_poly.type
_entity_poly.pdbx_seq_one_letter_code
_entity_poly.pdbx_strand_id
1 'polypeptide(L)'
;MLAPVEVLAFLGALRDIRELVVAVLHHCSPAGVERLHQVADAVRSQHGAAERATCSVEVTHDMLLLAQLCGPQGGITAPCCPHDLAASPAGAAALSLVASAVLGPSAPAGAALTPHNLITALAISTTSNVLAARHLCLAALNASLSPSNCFTLLAVAEAAGVAPLRDAAERMCLACVPAATAAAAAAAKQQAAQQHPQQHPQQQQQQAAAQEGPQGMDVDELEAPTHPQTQLGALAAASSSPLEVDLPGFRALPQPLLERLLCSEGLQVGSEAEVFQAVEAWAAAAPAARAEAQGALVRSCVRLGAMSVQELEALDQSAAVLASMELTRIVAQAYVTCIMGARGRGGPGPRPSVLAAQAAAAAEAAGSRGSSRRDSGGGVGAAAGPGVAMGLHQLLAGLQAAALPVY
;
A
#
# COMPACT_ATOMS: atom_id res chain seq x y z
N MET A 1 -0.01 46.24 -7.85
CA MET A 1 1.01 45.17 -7.76
C MET A 1 0.51 44.19 -6.71
N LEU A 2 0.41 42.90 -7.07
CA LEU A 2 0.07 41.86 -6.10
C LEU A 2 1.12 41.80 -4.99
N ALA A 3 0.70 41.45 -3.78
CA ALA A 3 1.64 41.19 -2.70
C ALA A 3 2.46 39.92 -3.04
N PRO A 4 3.76 39.85 -2.68
CA PRO A 4 4.58 38.64 -2.88
C PRO A 4 3.92 37.36 -2.34
N VAL A 5 3.14 37.48 -1.28
CA VAL A 5 2.38 36.37 -0.67
C VAL A 5 1.32 35.81 -1.62
N GLU A 6 0.64 36.65 -2.40
CA GLU A 6 -0.39 36.22 -3.36
C GLU A 6 0.24 35.49 -4.55
N VAL A 7 1.40 35.96 -5.02
CA VAL A 7 2.18 35.29 -6.07
C VAL A 7 2.61 33.90 -5.61
N LEU A 8 3.13 33.77 -4.39
CA LEU A 8 3.53 32.47 -3.83
C LEU A 8 2.33 31.55 -3.61
N ALA A 9 1.20 32.08 -3.16
CA ALA A 9 -0.04 31.31 -3.01
C ALA A 9 -0.56 30.79 -4.35
N PHE A 10 -0.50 31.62 -5.40
CA PHE A 10 -0.86 31.23 -6.77
C PHE A 10 0.03 30.12 -7.30
N LEU A 11 1.36 30.28 -7.22
CA LEU A 11 2.32 29.30 -7.71
C LEU A 11 2.24 27.98 -6.91
N GLY A 12 2.08 28.07 -5.59
CA GLY A 12 1.85 26.91 -4.73
C GLY A 12 0.58 26.17 -5.11
N ALA A 13 -0.54 26.89 -5.29
CA ALA A 13 -1.80 26.27 -5.67
C ALA A 13 -1.76 25.64 -7.07
N LEU A 14 -1.08 26.26 -8.05
CA LEU A 14 -0.87 25.65 -9.36
C LEU A 14 -0.05 24.35 -9.29
N ARG A 15 1.02 24.34 -8.47
CA ARG A 15 1.81 23.14 -8.21
C ARG A 15 0.95 22.03 -7.62
N ASP A 16 0.15 22.34 -6.60
CA ASP A 16 -0.73 21.35 -5.96
C ASP A 16 -1.74 20.79 -6.95
N ILE A 17 -2.40 21.66 -7.73
CA ILE A 17 -3.40 21.26 -8.74
C ILE A 17 -2.81 20.32 -9.78
N ARG A 18 -1.55 20.50 -10.17
CA ARG A 18 -0.90 19.61 -11.13
C ARG A 18 -0.96 18.16 -10.68
N GLU A 19 -0.64 17.89 -9.42
CA GLU A 19 -0.68 16.54 -8.86
C GLU A 19 -2.12 16.09 -8.59
N LEU A 20 -2.97 16.98 -8.06
CA LEU A 20 -4.35 16.65 -7.72
C LEU A 20 -5.23 16.34 -8.94
N VAL A 21 -5.05 17.04 -10.06
CA VAL A 21 -5.84 16.83 -11.29
C VAL A 21 -5.53 15.48 -11.92
N VAL A 22 -4.26 15.05 -11.89
CA VAL A 22 -3.87 13.69 -12.31
C VAL A 22 -4.54 12.67 -11.41
N ALA A 23 -4.48 12.87 -10.09
CA ALA A 23 -5.14 11.96 -9.16
C ALA A 23 -6.66 11.92 -9.33
N VAL A 24 -7.32 13.06 -9.60
CA VAL A 24 -8.76 13.10 -9.90
C VAL A 24 -9.05 12.30 -11.17
N LEU A 25 -8.23 12.43 -12.21
CA LEU A 25 -8.43 11.71 -13.47
C LEU A 25 -8.42 10.18 -13.29
N HIS A 26 -7.55 9.66 -12.43
CA HIS A 26 -7.38 8.22 -12.27
C HIS A 26 -8.18 7.62 -11.10
N HIS A 27 -8.36 8.36 -10.01
CA HIS A 27 -8.90 7.82 -8.75
C HIS A 27 -10.24 8.42 -8.34
N CYS A 28 -10.81 9.36 -9.08
CA CYS A 28 -12.14 9.86 -8.77
C CYS A 28 -13.19 8.75 -8.95
N SER A 29 -14.05 8.59 -7.94
CA SER A 29 -15.17 7.67 -7.93
C SER A 29 -16.48 8.41 -8.23
N PRO A 30 -17.60 7.69 -8.46
CA PRO A 30 -18.91 8.33 -8.60
C PRO A 30 -19.30 9.20 -7.40
N ALA A 31 -18.94 8.80 -6.17
CA ALA A 31 -19.15 9.60 -4.96
C ALA A 31 -18.33 10.90 -4.98
N GLY A 32 -17.13 10.86 -5.54
CA GLY A 32 -16.31 12.04 -5.81
C GLY A 32 -16.97 13.03 -6.75
N VAL A 33 -17.54 12.52 -7.86
CA VAL A 33 -18.28 13.33 -8.84
C VAL A 33 -19.52 13.97 -8.22
N GLU A 34 -20.30 13.22 -7.45
CA GLU A 34 -21.48 13.73 -6.76
C GLU A 34 -21.11 14.84 -5.76
N ARG A 35 -20.07 14.61 -4.95
CA ARG A 35 -19.56 15.63 -4.02
C ARG A 35 -19.08 16.88 -4.76
N LEU A 36 -18.43 16.68 -5.90
CA LEU A 36 -17.93 17.76 -6.73
C LEU A 36 -19.07 18.63 -7.27
N HIS A 37 -20.19 18.06 -7.71
CA HIS A 37 -21.38 18.82 -8.11
C HIS A 37 -21.88 19.74 -7.00
N GLN A 38 -22.04 19.21 -5.78
CA GLN A 38 -22.51 19.96 -4.61
C GLN A 38 -21.61 21.18 -4.32
N VAL A 39 -20.29 21.00 -4.38
CA VAL A 39 -19.32 22.07 -4.11
C VAL A 39 -19.20 23.04 -5.29
N ALA A 40 -19.27 22.55 -6.53
CA ALA A 40 -19.21 23.37 -7.74
C ALA A 40 -20.37 24.37 -7.82
N ASP A 41 -21.57 24.00 -7.40
CA ASP A 41 -22.71 24.91 -7.33
C ASP A 41 -22.46 26.07 -6.35
N ALA A 42 -21.90 25.77 -5.19
CA ALA A 42 -21.52 26.78 -4.21
C ALA A 42 -20.43 27.72 -4.77
N VAL A 43 -19.39 27.18 -5.41
CA VAL A 43 -18.32 27.97 -6.04
C VAL A 43 -18.88 28.89 -7.12
N ARG A 44 -19.76 28.39 -8.01
CA ARG A 44 -20.39 29.20 -9.07
C ARG A 44 -21.26 30.33 -8.51
N SER A 45 -22.01 30.06 -7.43
CA SER A 45 -22.84 31.08 -6.78
C SER A 45 -22.00 32.23 -6.19
N GLN A 46 -20.81 31.93 -5.67
CA GLN A 46 -19.89 32.92 -5.13
C GLN A 46 -19.22 33.74 -6.26
N HIS A 47 -18.81 33.10 -7.35
CA HIS A 47 -18.14 33.77 -8.46
C HIS A 47 -19.10 34.70 -9.24
N GLY A 48 -20.35 34.27 -9.49
CA GLY A 48 -21.32 35.08 -10.24
C GLY A 48 -21.73 36.40 -9.57
N ALA A 49 -21.48 36.54 -8.27
CA ALA A 49 -21.64 37.79 -7.52
C ALA A 49 -20.40 38.70 -7.63
N ALA A 50 -19.20 38.12 -7.62
CA ALA A 50 -17.92 38.84 -7.63
C ALA A 50 -17.52 39.32 -9.04
N GLU A 51 -17.81 38.55 -10.08
CA GLU A 51 -17.39 38.85 -11.46
C GLU A 51 -18.05 40.11 -12.03
N ARG A 52 -19.19 40.54 -11.48
CA ARG A 52 -19.82 41.82 -11.81
C ARG A 52 -19.07 43.03 -11.23
N ALA A 53 -18.14 42.81 -10.32
CA ALA A 53 -17.57 43.90 -9.52
C ALA A 53 -16.27 44.50 -10.09
N THR A 54 -15.41 43.78 -10.82
CA THR A 54 -14.22 44.37 -11.49
C THR A 54 -13.41 43.33 -12.26
N CYS A 55 -13.12 43.61 -13.54
CA CYS A 55 -12.25 42.81 -14.39
C CYS A 55 -10.82 43.38 -14.36
N SER A 56 -10.20 43.41 -13.18
CA SER A 56 -8.76 43.74 -13.09
C SER A 56 -7.95 42.47 -13.34
N VAL A 57 -7.08 42.51 -14.34
CA VAL A 57 -6.13 41.43 -14.63
C VAL A 57 -5.23 41.22 -13.41
N GLU A 58 -5.54 40.21 -12.59
CA GLU A 58 -4.77 39.90 -11.38
C GLU A 58 -3.42 39.29 -11.73
N VAL A 59 -3.36 38.42 -12.75
CA VAL A 59 -2.13 37.68 -13.08
C VAL A 59 -1.24 38.52 -13.99
N THR A 60 -0.04 38.82 -13.49
CA THR A 60 1.00 39.54 -14.24
C THR A 60 1.70 38.62 -15.24
N HIS A 61 2.31 39.20 -16.28
CA HIS A 61 3.11 38.45 -17.25
C HIS A 61 4.21 37.61 -16.58
N ASP A 62 4.84 38.15 -15.53
CA ASP A 62 5.89 37.46 -14.77
C ASP A 62 5.35 36.22 -14.04
N MET A 63 4.13 36.29 -13.48
CA MET A 63 3.49 35.12 -12.86
C MET A 63 3.22 34.03 -13.89
N LEU A 64 2.83 34.40 -15.11
CA LEU A 64 2.63 33.45 -16.20
C LEU A 64 3.94 32.79 -16.62
N LEU A 65 5.02 33.57 -16.75
CA LEU A 65 6.35 33.03 -17.05
C LEU A 65 6.83 32.08 -15.94
N LEU A 66 6.65 32.46 -14.67
CA LEU A 66 6.97 31.58 -13.54
C LEU A 66 6.11 30.31 -13.55
N ALA A 67 4.82 30.41 -13.85
CA ALA A 67 3.94 29.25 -13.97
C ALA A 67 4.36 28.32 -15.12
N GLN A 68 4.84 28.85 -16.24
CA GLN A 68 5.39 28.07 -17.36
C GLN A 68 6.72 27.40 -17.02
N LEU A 69 7.56 28.04 -16.20
CA LEU A 69 8.81 27.47 -15.67
C LEU A 69 8.55 26.38 -14.63
N CYS A 70 7.53 26.55 -13.78
CA CYS A 70 7.05 25.51 -12.86
C CYS A 70 6.24 24.42 -13.58
N GLY A 71 5.82 24.70 -14.82
CA GLY A 71 5.15 23.77 -15.71
C GLY A 71 6.05 22.58 -16.03
N PRO A 72 5.46 21.41 -16.30
CA PRO A 72 6.19 20.20 -16.66
C PRO A 72 6.85 20.39 -18.04
N GLN A 73 8.08 20.89 -18.10
CA GLN A 73 8.81 21.01 -19.37
C GLN A 73 9.24 19.63 -19.94
N GLY A 74 8.96 18.52 -19.25
CA GLY A 74 9.39 17.17 -19.63
C GLY A 74 8.34 16.05 -19.42
N GLY A 75 7.05 16.36 -19.58
CA GLY A 75 5.96 15.44 -19.25
C GLY A 75 5.65 15.45 -17.75
N ILE A 76 4.38 15.29 -17.38
CA ILE A 76 3.96 15.24 -15.97
C ILE A 76 4.33 13.86 -15.43
N THR A 77 5.60 13.65 -15.09
CA THR A 77 6.04 12.48 -14.33
C THR A 77 5.76 12.76 -12.86
N ALA A 78 4.49 12.66 -12.47
CA ALA A 78 4.16 12.53 -11.07
C ALA A 78 4.78 11.21 -10.60
N PRO A 79 5.85 11.22 -9.78
CA PRO A 79 6.54 9.98 -9.39
C PRO A 79 5.60 9.03 -8.63
N CYS A 80 4.45 9.53 -8.17
CA CYS A 80 3.47 8.86 -7.35
C CYS A 80 2.37 8.16 -8.16
N CYS A 81 2.16 8.52 -9.42
CA CYS A 81 1.12 7.92 -10.26
C CYS A 81 1.79 7.15 -11.40
N PRO A 82 1.66 5.80 -11.45
CA PRO A 82 2.14 5.05 -12.60
C PRO A 82 1.43 5.56 -13.85
N HIS A 83 2.22 5.97 -14.84
CA HIS A 83 1.75 6.57 -16.09
C HIS A 83 0.78 5.70 -16.89
N ASP A 84 0.72 4.41 -16.57
CA ASP A 84 -0.04 3.41 -17.30
C ASP A 84 -1.49 3.27 -16.79
N LEU A 85 -1.90 4.04 -15.78
CA LEU A 85 -3.29 4.04 -15.34
C LEU A 85 -4.17 4.68 -16.41
N ALA A 86 -5.15 3.95 -16.91
CA ALA A 86 -6.17 4.51 -17.77
C ALA A 86 -6.95 5.60 -17.00
N ALA A 87 -7.35 6.66 -17.71
CA ALA A 87 -8.26 7.65 -17.16
C ALA A 87 -9.59 6.99 -16.78
N SER A 88 -10.06 7.22 -15.56
CA SER A 88 -11.38 6.71 -15.17
C SER A 88 -12.47 7.59 -15.80
N PRO A 89 -13.61 7.02 -16.23
CA PRO A 89 -14.70 7.81 -16.79
C PRO A 89 -15.24 8.84 -15.79
N ALA A 90 -15.29 8.48 -14.51
CA ALA A 90 -15.65 9.39 -13.42
C ALA A 90 -14.62 10.52 -13.25
N GLY A 91 -13.33 10.23 -13.41
CA GLY A 91 -12.25 11.21 -13.39
C GLY A 91 -12.33 12.21 -14.55
N ALA A 92 -12.59 11.74 -15.77
CA ALA A 92 -12.78 12.62 -16.93
C ALA A 92 -14.01 13.54 -16.76
N ALA A 93 -15.11 13.01 -16.23
CA ALA A 93 -16.29 13.79 -15.88
C ALA A 93 -15.98 14.82 -14.79
N ALA A 94 -15.27 14.42 -13.73
CA ALA A 94 -14.86 15.31 -12.66
C ALA A 94 -13.96 16.45 -13.16
N LEU A 95 -12.99 16.18 -14.02
CA LEU A 95 -12.16 17.24 -14.61
C LEU A 95 -12.97 18.24 -15.43
N SER A 96 -13.91 17.74 -16.23
CA SER A 96 -14.81 18.59 -17.01
C SER A 96 -15.67 19.49 -16.11
N LEU A 97 -16.13 18.96 -14.97
CA LEU A 97 -16.85 19.72 -13.95
C LEU A 97 -15.97 20.77 -13.28
N VAL A 98 -14.73 20.44 -12.91
CA VAL A 98 -13.77 21.43 -12.35
C VAL A 98 -13.54 22.56 -13.35
N ALA A 99 -13.27 22.24 -14.61
CA ALA A 99 -13.04 23.24 -15.65
C ALA A 99 -14.26 24.14 -15.86
N SER A 100 -15.46 23.56 -15.99
CA SER A 100 -16.69 24.34 -16.18
C SER A 100 -17.04 25.22 -14.97
N ALA A 101 -16.76 24.75 -13.75
CA ALA A 101 -17.04 25.50 -12.53
C ALA A 101 -16.12 26.71 -12.35
N VAL A 102 -14.86 26.59 -12.78
CA VAL A 102 -13.81 27.57 -12.52
C VAL A 102 -13.54 28.49 -13.71
N LEU A 103 -13.60 27.98 -14.93
CA LEU A 103 -13.34 28.73 -16.16
C LEU A 103 -14.63 29.21 -16.84
N GLY A 104 -15.79 28.75 -16.37
CA GLY A 104 -17.10 29.14 -16.90
C GLY A 104 -17.22 28.90 -18.41
N PRO A 105 -17.74 29.88 -19.18
CA PRO A 105 -17.91 29.74 -20.64
C PRO A 105 -16.59 29.70 -21.41
N SER A 106 -15.47 30.06 -20.78
CA SER A 106 -14.12 30.00 -21.38
C SER A 106 -13.49 28.61 -21.29
N ALA A 107 -14.17 27.64 -20.66
CA ALA A 107 -13.72 26.25 -20.67
C ALA A 107 -13.62 25.74 -22.12
N PRO A 108 -12.54 24.99 -22.48
CA PRO A 108 -12.36 24.48 -23.82
C PRO A 108 -13.51 23.50 -24.17
N ALA A 109 -14.44 23.94 -25.02
CA ALA A 109 -15.59 23.14 -25.41
C ALA A 109 -15.16 22.05 -26.42
N GLY A 110 -15.56 20.80 -26.16
CA GLY A 110 -15.55 19.71 -27.14
C GLY A 110 -14.25 18.91 -27.28
N ALA A 111 -13.11 19.39 -26.77
CA ALA A 111 -11.90 18.57 -26.68
C ALA A 111 -11.84 17.81 -25.36
N ALA A 112 -11.34 16.56 -25.39
CA ALA A 112 -11.09 15.80 -24.16
C ALA A 112 -10.14 16.61 -23.27
N LEU A 113 -10.66 17.05 -22.12
CA LEU A 113 -9.90 17.88 -21.20
C LEU A 113 -8.78 17.06 -20.58
N THR A 114 -7.54 17.39 -20.92
CA THR A 114 -6.35 16.78 -20.31
C THR A 114 -5.93 17.57 -19.07
N PRO A 115 -5.24 16.93 -18.11
CA PRO A 115 -4.65 17.64 -16.98
C PRO A 115 -3.79 18.83 -17.41
N HIS A 116 -2.99 18.64 -18.45
CA HIS A 116 -2.13 19.68 -19.01
C HIS A 116 -2.93 20.89 -19.50
N ASN A 117 -3.99 20.66 -20.29
CA ASN A 117 -4.81 21.76 -20.82
C ASN A 117 -5.51 22.53 -19.71
N LEU A 118 -6.00 21.83 -18.67
CA LEU A 118 -6.62 22.47 -17.50
C LEU A 118 -5.60 23.34 -16.75
N ILE A 119 -4.38 22.84 -16.50
CA ILE A 119 -3.34 23.61 -15.81
C ILE A 119 -2.93 24.84 -16.62
N THR A 120 -2.74 24.70 -17.94
CA THR A 120 -2.41 25.83 -18.82
C THR A 120 -3.50 26.88 -18.82
N ALA A 121 -4.78 26.47 -18.84
CA ALA A 121 -5.91 27.38 -18.73
C ALA A 121 -5.99 28.07 -17.36
N LEU A 122 -5.68 27.35 -16.28
CA LEU A 122 -5.63 27.90 -14.92
C LEU A 122 -4.46 28.88 -14.73
N ALA A 123 -3.32 28.63 -15.37
CA ALA A 123 -2.13 29.49 -15.31
C ALA A 123 -2.35 30.88 -15.94
N ILE A 124 -3.28 30.99 -16.90
CA ILE A 124 -3.70 32.26 -17.50
C ILE A 124 -4.96 32.86 -16.84
N SER A 125 -5.49 32.21 -15.79
CA SER A 125 -6.73 32.62 -15.10
C SER A 125 -6.46 33.54 -13.91
N THR A 126 -7.34 33.57 -12.91
CA THR A 126 -7.19 34.37 -11.68
C THR A 126 -6.70 33.53 -10.51
N THR A 127 -6.21 34.18 -9.45
CA THR A 127 -5.79 33.47 -8.23
C THR A 127 -6.97 32.77 -7.57
N SER A 128 -8.15 33.41 -7.55
CA SER A 128 -9.39 32.81 -7.05
C SER A 128 -9.74 31.52 -7.78
N ASN A 129 -9.62 31.51 -9.11
CA ASN A 129 -9.93 30.35 -9.93
C ASN A 129 -9.03 29.16 -9.62
N VAL A 130 -7.71 29.40 -9.52
CA VAL A 130 -6.75 28.36 -9.13
C VAL A 130 -7.09 27.79 -7.75
N LEU A 131 -7.33 28.65 -6.76
CA LEU A 131 -7.69 28.19 -5.41
C LEU A 131 -9.02 27.41 -5.37
N ALA A 132 -10.01 27.85 -6.15
CA ALA A 132 -11.28 27.15 -6.29
C ALA A 132 -11.11 25.76 -6.94
N ALA A 133 -10.33 25.67 -8.01
CA ALA A 133 -10.00 24.38 -8.66
C ALA A 133 -9.31 23.43 -7.67
N ARG A 134 -8.33 23.93 -6.90
CA ARG A 134 -7.67 23.14 -5.84
C ARG A 134 -8.68 22.60 -4.83
N HIS A 135 -9.58 23.45 -4.33
CA HIS A 135 -10.59 23.06 -3.35
C HIS A 135 -11.55 21.99 -3.91
N LEU A 136 -11.99 22.17 -5.16
CA LEU A 136 -12.84 21.21 -5.87
C LEU A 136 -12.16 19.84 -6.05
N CYS A 137 -10.91 19.81 -6.48
CA CYS A 137 -10.14 18.57 -6.61
C CYS A 137 -10.01 17.85 -5.25
N LEU A 138 -9.73 18.59 -4.17
CA LEU A 138 -9.63 18.00 -2.83
C LEU A 138 -10.96 17.46 -2.32
N ALA A 139 -12.07 18.13 -2.60
CA ALA A 139 -13.40 17.64 -2.23
C ALA A 139 -13.72 16.34 -2.97
N ALA A 140 -13.42 16.26 -4.28
CA ALA A 140 -13.63 15.06 -5.08
C ALA A 140 -12.76 13.89 -4.61
N LEU A 141 -11.47 14.12 -4.35
CA LEU A 141 -10.54 13.08 -3.90
C LEU A 141 -10.87 12.56 -2.50
N ASN A 142 -11.21 13.44 -1.55
CA ASN A 142 -11.61 12.99 -0.21
C ASN A 142 -12.88 12.13 -0.25
N ALA A 143 -13.85 12.48 -1.09
CA ALA A 143 -15.06 11.66 -1.28
C ALA A 143 -14.80 10.37 -2.10
N SER A 144 -13.68 10.31 -2.81
CA SER A 144 -13.28 9.12 -3.58
C SER A 144 -12.31 8.20 -2.84
N LEU A 145 -11.86 8.58 -1.64
CA LEU A 145 -10.89 7.82 -0.86
C LEU A 145 -11.49 6.46 -0.44
N SER A 146 -10.79 5.38 -0.80
CA SER A 146 -11.21 4.00 -0.56
C SER A 146 -10.00 3.10 -0.26
N PRO A 147 -10.21 1.89 0.28
CA PRO A 147 -9.13 0.91 0.46
C PRO A 147 -8.35 0.60 -0.82
N SER A 148 -8.99 0.72 -1.98
CA SER A 148 -8.43 0.46 -3.31
C SER A 148 -7.56 1.58 -3.89
N ASN A 149 -7.51 2.76 -3.27
CA ASN A 149 -6.64 3.86 -3.72
C ASN A 149 -5.90 4.60 -2.58
N CYS A 150 -6.07 4.19 -1.32
CA CYS A 150 -5.61 4.95 -0.16
C CYS A 150 -4.08 5.19 -0.14
N PHE A 151 -3.26 4.19 -0.49
CA PHE A 151 -1.80 4.32 -0.48
C PHE A 151 -1.30 5.23 -1.61
N THR A 152 -1.90 5.12 -2.79
CA THR A 152 -1.61 5.99 -3.93
C THR A 152 -1.99 7.44 -3.61
N LEU A 153 -3.20 7.67 -3.08
CA LEU A 153 -3.65 9.01 -2.70
C LEU A 153 -2.85 9.60 -1.55
N LEU A 154 -2.33 8.79 -0.62
CA LEU A 154 -1.40 9.26 0.41
C LEU A 154 -0.10 9.81 -0.20
N ALA A 155 0.49 9.09 -1.16
CA ALA A 155 1.71 9.53 -1.83
C ALA A 155 1.47 10.82 -2.64
N VAL A 156 0.35 10.91 -3.35
CA VAL A 156 -0.06 12.14 -4.06
C VAL A 156 -0.24 13.30 -3.07
N ALA A 157 -0.94 13.09 -1.96
CA ALA A 157 -1.20 14.13 -0.98
C ALA A 157 0.10 14.65 -0.33
N GLU A 158 1.08 13.77 -0.11
CA GLU A 158 2.42 14.16 0.37
C GLU A 158 3.15 15.00 -0.68
N ALA A 159 3.17 14.57 -1.94
CA ALA A 159 3.85 15.28 -3.02
C ALA A 159 3.24 16.66 -3.29
N ALA A 160 1.91 16.78 -3.15
CA ALA A 160 1.16 18.02 -3.25
C ALA A 160 1.15 18.84 -1.95
N GLY A 161 1.71 18.34 -0.84
CA GLY A 161 1.72 19.05 0.45
C GLY A 161 0.33 19.35 1.03
N VAL A 162 -0.68 18.52 0.72
CA VAL A 162 -2.08 18.80 1.12
C VAL A 162 -2.49 18.01 2.35
N ALA A 163 -2.37 18.66 3.52
CA ALA A 163 -2.62 18.04 4.82
C ALA A 163 -4.02 17.38 4.96
N PRO A 164 -5.15 18.00 4.58
CA PRO A 164 -6.46 17.38 4.79
C PRO A 164 -6.64 16.02 4.08
N LEU A 165 -6.15 15.92 2.84
CA LEU A 165 -6.22 14.66 2.08
C LEU A 165 -5.22 13.64 2.63
N ARG A 166 -4.01 14.09 3.00
CA ARG A 166 -2.98 13.25 3.61
C ARG A 166 -3.49 12.62 4.91
N ASP A 167 -4.07 13.40 5.81
CA ASP A 167 -4.51 12.93 7.12
C ASP A 167 -5.73 11.97 7.00
N ALA A 168 -6.58 12.17 5.98
CA ALA A 168 -7.66 11.24 5.66
C ALA A 168 -7.13 9.92 5.08
N ALA A 169 -6.22 10.01 4.09
CA ALA A 169 -5.60 8.85 3.46
C ALA A 169 -4.77 8.05 4.45
N GLU A 170 -3.97 8.71 5.30
CA GLU A 170 -3.14 8.07 6.32
C GLU A 170 -3.97 7.24 7.30
N ARG A 171 -5.08 7.78 7.82
CA ARG A 171 -5.99 7.01 8.69
C ARG A 171 -6.53 5.76 8.01
N MET A 172 -6.85 5.84 6.72
CA MET A 172 -7.33 4.69 5.96
C MET A 172 -6.20 3.68 5.71
N CYS A 173 -5.01 4.15 5.33
CA CYS A 173 -3.82 3.31 5.15
C CYS A 173 -3.50 2.52 6.42
N LEU A 174 -3.54 3.15 7.60
CA LEU A 174 -3.26 2.48 8.88
C LEU A 174 -4.22 1.30 9.17
N ALA A 175 -5.45 1.34 8.65
CA ALA A 175 -6.40 0.23 8.73
C ALA A 175 -6.20 -0.80 7.61
N CYS A 176 -5.68 -0.40 6.45
CA CYS A 176 -5.52 -1.25 5.27
C CYS A 176 -4.16 -1.96 5.16
N VAL A 177 -3.14 -1.58 5.95
CA VAL A 177 -1.80 -2.22 5.89
C VAL A 177 -1.88 -3.75 6.00
N PRO A 178 -2.53 -4.38 7.01
CA PRO A 178 -2.53 -5.85 7.12
C PRO A 178 -3.19 -6.55 5.92
N ALA A 179 -4.23 -5.94 5.36
CA ALA A 179 -4.88 -6.49 4.18
C ALA A 179 -3.97 -6.37 2.93
N ALA A 180 -3.22 -5.26 2.82
CA ALA A 180 -2.24 -5.06 1.76
C ALA A 180 -1.09 -6.07 1.84
N THR A 181 -0.59 -6.36 3.04
CA THR A 181 0.50 -7.34 3.25
C THR A 181 0.06 -8.74 2.90
N ALA A 182 -1.13 -9.15 3.35
CA ALA A 182 -1.71 -10.44 3.02
C ALA A 182 -1.91 -10.60 1.50
N ALA A 183 -2.42 -9.56 0.83
CA ALA A 183 -2.56 -9.54 -0.62
C ALA A 183 -1.20 -9.63 -1.34
N ALA A 184 -0.19 -8.92 -0.85
CA ALA A 184 1.17 -8.97 -1.39
C ALA A 184 1.80 -10.36 -1.27
N ALA A 185 1.64 -11.01 -0.12
CA ALA A 185 2.13 -12.36 0.14
C ALA A 185 1.41 -13.39 -0.75
N ALA A 186 0.09 -13.26 -0.93
CA ALA A 186 -0.67 -14.10 -1.85
C ALA A 186 -0.20 -13.93 -3.29
N ALA A 187 0.03 -12.69 -3.74
CA ALA A 187 0.55 -12.40 -5.08
C ALA A 187 1.97 -12.98 -5.29
N ALA A 188 2.84 -12.90 -4.28
CA ALA A 188 4.19 -13.49 -4.35
C ALA A 188 4.14 -15.03 -4.47
N LYS A 189 3.25 -15.70 -3.71
CA LYS A 189 3.03 -17.16 -3.82
C LYS A 189 2.54 -17.56 -5.21
N GLN A 190 1.62 -16.77 -5.80
CA GLN A 190 1.14 -17.00 -7.16
C GLN A 190 2.25 -16.84 -8.21
N GLN A 191 3.10 -15.81 -8.07
CA GLN A 191 4.25 -15.61 -8.95
C GLN A 191 5.25 -16.77 -8.88
N ALA A 192 5.57 -17.26 -7.67
CA ALA A 192 6.45 -18.41 -7.48
C ALA A 192 5.86 -19.69 -8.12
N ALA A 193 4.55 -19.92 -7.95
CA ALA A 193 3.85 -21.04 -8.56
C ALA A 193 3.78 -20.97 -10.09
N GLN A 194 3.80 -19.77 -10.69
CA GLN A 194 3.82 -19.59 -12.14
C GLN A 194 5.22 -19.77 -12.76
N GLN A 195 6.28 -19.51 -11.98
CA GLN A 195 7.67 -19.64 -12.45
C GLN A 195 8.19 -21.10 -12.40
N HIS A 196 7.69 -21.92 -11.47
CA HIS A 196 8.15 -23.29 -11.28
C HIS A 196 7.81 -24.31 -12.41
N PRO A 197 6.63 -24.28 -13.06
CA PRO A 197 6.25 -25.30 -14.04
C PRO A 197 7.00 -25.22 -15.38
N GLN A 198 7.65 -24.10 -15.71
CA GLN A 198 8.33 -23.98 -17.00
C GLN A 198 9.72 -24.64 -17.04
N GLN A 199 10.37 -24.84 -15.89
CA GLN A 199 11.72 -25.44 -15.87
C GLN A 199 11.72 -26.97 -15.85
N HIS A 200 10.66 -27.61 -15.35
CA HIS A 200 10.63 -29.06 -15.17
C HIS A 200 10.40 -29.89 -16.46
N PRO A 201 9.44 -29.56 -17.34
CA PRO A 201 9.18 -30.39 -18.52
C PRO A 201 10.33 -30.31 -19.53
N GLN A 202 11.02 -29.17 -19.63
CA GLN A 202 12.14 -29.02 -20.57
C GLN A 202 13.37 -29.84 -20.13
N GLN A 203 13.60 -29.98 -18.83
CA GLN A 203 14.67 -30.81 -18.28
C GLN A 203 14.32 -32.30 -18.38
N GLN A 204 13.04 -32.66 -18.19
CA GLN A 204 12.57 -34.04 -18.31
C GLN A 204 12.55 -34.51 -19.78
N GLN A 205 12.25 -33.61 -20.73
CA GLN A 205 12.30 -33.91 -22.16
C GLN A 205 13.73 -33.98 -22.71
N GLN A 206 14.67 -33.20 -22.15
CA GLN A 206 16.10 -33.37 -22.44
C GLN A 206 16.67 -34.67 -21.85
N GLN A 207 16.18 -35.12 -20.69
CA GLN A 207 16.56 -36.42 -20.12
C GLN A 207 15.95 -37.60 -20.88
N ALA A 208 14.71 -37.47 -21.37
CA ALA A 208 14.07 -38.47 -22.22
C ALA A 208 14.77 -38.59 -23.59
N ALA A 209 15.09 -37.47 -24.25
CA ALA A 209 15.82 -37.47 -25.52
C ALA A 209 17.26 -38.00 -25.42
N ALA A 210 17.88 -37.96 -24.23
CA ALA A 210 19.19 -38.56 -23.99
C ALA A 210 19.13 -40.07 -23.69
N GLN A 211 17.93 -40.65 -23.48
CA GLN A 211 17.73 -42.08 -23.21
C GLN A 211 17.11 -42.86 -24.36
N GLU A 212 16.65 -42.21 -25.44
CA GLU A 212 16.21 -42.91 -26.66
C GLU A 212 17.41 -43.36 -27.51
N GLY A 213 17.99 -44.50 -27.12
CA GLY A 213 18.78 -45.32 -28.03
C GLY A 213 17.88 -45.98 -29.09
N PRO A 214 18.40 -46.29 -30.29
CA PRO A 214 17.60 -46.80 -31.39
C PRO A 214 17.20 -48.26 -31.12
N GLN A 215 15.96 -48.48 -30.66
CA GLN A 215 15.34 -49.81 -30.66
C GLN A 215 14.10 -49.75 -31.54
N GLY A 216 14.09 -50.60 -32.56
CA GLY A 216 13.05 -50.67 -33.58
C GLY A 216 11.80 -51.39 -33.12
N MET A 217 10.75 -51.22 -33.94
CA MET A 217 9.65 -52.14 -34.27
C MET A 217 9.06 -52.93 -33.08
N ASP A 218 7.78 -52.83 -32.74
CA ASP A 218 6.62 -53.19 -33.56
C ASP A 218 5.36 -53.11 -32.66
N VAL A 219 4.22 -53.04 -33.34
CA VAL A 219 2.84 -53.45 -32.98
C VAL A 219 2.03 -52.77 -31.86
N ASP A 220 0.89 -52.25 -32.34
CA ASP A 220 -0.49 -52.39 -31.89
C ASP A 220 -0.96 -51.92 -30.51
N GLU A 221 -2.25 -51.56 -30.54
CA GLU A 221 -3.23 -51.56 -29.45
C GLU A 221 -3.71 -50.18 -28.94
N LEU A 222 -4.81 -49.79 -29.58
CA LEU A 222 -5.87 -48.91 -29.07
C LEU A 222 -6.21 -49.26 -27.61
N GLU A 223 -6.38 -48.23 -26.76
CA GLU A 223 -7.59 -48.08 -25.95
C GLU A 223 -7.69 -46.68 -25.33
N ALA A 224 -8.84 -46.05 -25.52
CA ALA A 224 -9.24 -44.80 -24.90
C ALA A 224 -10.05 -45.09 -23.62
N PRO A 225 -10.01 -44.18 -22.62
CA PRO A 225 -11.25 -43.93 -21.90
C PRO A 225 -11.53 -42.44 -21.70
N THR A 226 -12.66 -42.04 -22.29
CA THR A 226 -13.48 -40.88 -21.94
C THR A 226 -14.09 -41.02 -20.55
N HIS A 227 -13.83 -40.06 -19.66
CA HIS A 227 -14.75 -39.69 -18.58
C HIS A 227 -14.76 -38.16 -18.38
N PRO A 228 -15.88 -37.47 -18.63
CA PRO A 228 -16.09 -36.11 -18.15
C PRO A 228 -16.60 -36.16 -16.71
N GLN A 229 -15.76 -35.76 -15.76
CA GLN A 229 -16.14 -35.68 -14.34
C GLN A 229 -16.71 -34.30 -14.04
N THR A 230 -18.04 -34.25 -13.94
CA THR A 230 -18.84 -33.09 -13.52
C THR A 230 -18.47 -32.68 -12.10
N GLN A 231 -17.71 -31.59 -11.95
CA GLN A 231 -17.53 -30.90 -10.67
C GLN A 231 -18.66 -29.89 -10.46
N LEU A 232 -19.64 -30.28 -9.66
CA LEU A 232 -20.71 -29.42 -9.15
C LEU A 232 -20.62 -29.47 -7.62
N GLY A 233 -19.88 -28.53 -7.04
CA GLY A 233 -19.60 -28.53 -5.60
C GLY A 233 -18.82 -27.30 -5.15
N ALA A 234 -19.37 -26.10 -5.34
CA ALA A 234 -18.86 -24.88 -4.70
C ALA A 234 -19.99 -23.85 -4.53
N LEU A 235 -20.93 -24.14 -3.63
CA LEU A 235 -21.96 -23.19 -3.17
C LEU A 235 -22.05 -23.29 -1.65
N ALA A 236 -21.10 -22.69 -0.93
CA ALA A 236 -21.25 -22.28 0.48
C ALA A 236 -19.99 -21.56 1.00
N ALA A 237 -19.74 -20.34 0.55
CA ALA A 237 -18.94 -19.34 1.27
C ALA A 237 -19.40 -17.92 0.88
N ALA A 238 -20.66 -17.61 1.20
CA ALA A 238 -21.07 -16.23 1.49
C ALA A 238 -20.31 -15.77 2.74
N SER A 239 -19.84 -14.54 2.93
CA SER A 239 -19.86 -13.33 2.13
C SER A 239 -18.87 -12.37 2.79
N SER A 240 -17.73 -12.18 2.15
CA SER A 240 -16.95 -10.94 2.26
C SER A 240 -16.11 -10.93 0.99
N SER A 241 -16.60 -10.24 -0.03
CA SER A 241 -15.76 -9.90 -1.18
C SER A 241 -14.44 -9.35 -0.62
N PRO A 242 -13.29 -9.94 -0.95
CA PRO A 242 -12.01 -9.48 -0.42
C PRO A 242 -11.95 -7.99 -0.69
N LEU A 243 -11.78 -7.19 0.38
CA LEU A 243 -11.61 -5.76 0.24
C LEU A 243 -10.52 -5.56 -0.80
N GLU A 244 -10.86 -4.91 -1.91
CA GLU A 244 -9.90 -4.63 -2.96
C GLU A 244 -8.94 -3.59 -2.38
N VAL A 245 -7.74 -4.03 -2.00
CA VAL A 245 -6.71 -3.19 -1.40
C VAL A 245 -5.81 -2.62 -2.49
N ASP A 246 -5.37 -1.38 -2.32
CA ASP A 246 -4.41 -0.69 -3.17
C ASP A 246 -3.00 -1.30 -3.09
N LEU A 247 -2.85 -2.54 -3.56
CA LEU A 247 -1.58 -3.24 -3.59
C LEU A 247 -0.53 -2.53 -4.47
N PRO A 248 -0.86 -1.99 -5.67
CA PRO A 248 0.09 -1.21 -6.46
C PRO A 248 0.59 0.02 -5.71
N GLY A 249 -0.31 0.79 -5.08
CA GLY A 249 0.06 1.94 -4.26
C GLY A 249 0.95 1.56 -3.10
N PHE A 250 0.60 0.50 -2.35
CA PHE A 250 1.41 -0.01 -1.25
C PHE A 250 2.83 -0.37 -1.70
N ARG A 251 2.96 -1.07 -2.83
CA ARG A 251 4.27 -1.44 -3.41
C ARG A 251 5.04 -0.22 -3.91
N ALA A 252 4.37 0.83 -4.37
CA ALA A 252 5.01 2.05 -4.88
C ALA A 252 5.37 3.07 -3.78
N LEU A 253 4.94 2.86 -2.53
CA LEU A 253 5.18 3.82 -1.44
C LEU A 253 6.67 4.17 -1.26
N PRO A 254 7.01 5.46 -1.13
CA PRO A 254 8.32 5.90 -0.68
C PRO A 254 8.66 5.39 0.72
N GLN A 255 9.94 5.06 0.97
CA GLN A 255 10.44 4.63 2.27
C GLN A 255 10.01 5.53 3.44
N PRO A 256 10.15 6.88 3.40
CA PRO A 256 9.80 7.71 4.56
C PRO A 256 8.30 7.70 4.88
N LEU A 257 7.45 7.51 3.86
CA LEU A 257 6.00 7.38 4.07
C LEU A 257 5.65 6.03 4.70
N LEU A 258 6.29 4.95 4.23
CA LEU A 258 6.11 3.63 4.83
C LEU A 258 6.61 3.63 6.28
N GLU A 259 7.77 4.21 6.56
CA GLU A 259 8.29 4.35 7.92
C GLU A 259 7.33 5.10 8.83
N ARG A 260 6.77 6.23 8.36
CA ARG A 260 5.77 7.00 9.12
C ARG A 260 4.53 6.16 9.44
N LEU A 261 4.00 5.43 8.45
CA LEU A 261 2.84 4.56 8.64
C LEU A 261 3.14 3.43 9.62
N LEU A 262 4.27 2.75 9.47
CA LEU A 262 4.63 1.62 10.31
C LEU A 262 5.02 2.08 11.72
N CYS A 263 5.60 3.25 11.92
CA CYS A 263 5.90 3.80 13.26
C CYS A 263 4.66 4.32 14.00
N SER A 264 3.53 4.54 13.32
CA SER A 264 2.31 5.07 13.93
C SER A 264 1.70 4.13 14.97
N GLU A 265 1.34 4.67 16.14
CA GLU A 265 0.57 3.93 17.17
C GLU A 265 -0.86 3.60 16.72
N GLY A 266 -1.36 4.28 15.67
CA GLY A 266 -2.68 4.05 15.10
C GLY A 266 -2.75 2.86 14.13
N LEU A 267 -1.61 2.22 13.83
CA LEU A 267 -1.53 1.07 12.94
C LEU A 267 -2.35 -0.10 13.49
N GLN A 268 -3.30 -0.61 12.70
CA GLN A 268 -4.20 -1.69 13.13
C GLN A 268 -3.63 -3.06 12.77
N VAL A 269 -2.69 -3.57 13.55
CA VAL A 269 -2.09 -4.92 13.35
C VAL A 269 -2.42 -5.86 14.51
N GLY A 270 -2.56 -7.14 14.19
CA GLY A 270 -2.78 -8.21 15.18
C GLY A 270 -1.51 -8.64 15.91
N SER A 271 -0.36 -8.49 15.25
CA SER A 271 0.97 -8.85 15.78
C SER A 271 2.07 -7.95 15.22
N GLU A 272 3.21 -7.86 15.90
CA GLU A 272 4.41 -7.19 15.34
C GLU A 272 5.02 -7.99 14.17
N ALA A 273 4.72 -9.29 14.07
CA ALA A 273 5.09 -10.11 12.92
C ALA A 273 4.42 -9.61 11.62
N GLU A 274 3.20 -9.08 11.68
CA GLU A 274 2.53 -8.46 10.52
C GLU A 274 3.24 -7.19 10.06
N VAL A 275 3.82 -6.40 10.98
CA VAL A 275 4.62 -5.21 10.65
C VAL A 275 5.89 -5.64 9.92
N PHE A 276 6.55 -6.70 10.37
CA PHE A 276 7.70 -7.29 9.69
C PHE A 276 7.32 -7.78 8.27
N GLN A 277 6.22 -8.51 8.14
CA GLN A 277 5.70 -8.96 6.84
C GLN A 277 5.36 -7.78 5.92
N ALA A 278 4.94 -6.63 6.46
CA ALA A 278 4.73 -5.42 5.67
C ALA A 278 6.01 -4.90 5.04
N VAL A 279 7.08 -4.84 5.84
CA VAL A 279 8.40 -4.42 5.37
C VAL A 279 8.94 -5.41 4.33
N GLU A 280 8.79 -6.71 4.55
CA GLU A 280 9.18 -7.74 3.60
C GLU A 280 8.41 -7.64 2.28
N ALA A 281 7.08 -7.52 2.35
CA ALA A 281 6.22 -7.37 1.17
C ALA A 281 6.56 -6.12 0.34
N TRP A 282 6.89 -5.02 1.00
CA TRP A 282 7.35 -3.81 0.32
C TRP A 282 8.74 -3.99 -0.29
N ALA A 283 9.70 -4.57 0.43
CA ALA A 283 11.05 -4.82 -0.08
C ALA A 283 11.04 -5.77 -1.29
N ALA A 284 10.20 -6.81 -1.25
CA ALA A 284 10.06 -7.79 -2.32
C ALA A 284 9.58 -7.19 -3.66
N ALA A 285 8.90 -6.05 -3.64
CA ALA A 285 8.45 -5.38 -4.87
C ALA A 285 9.60 -4.73 -5.66
N ALA A 286 10.72 -4.40 -5.02
CA ALA A 286 11.92 -3.90 -5.69
C ALA A 286 13.19 -4.31 -4.92
N PRO A 287 13.59 -5.61 -4.96
CA PRO A 287 14.60 -6.16 -4.07
C PRO A 287 15.95 -5.44 -4.16
N ALA A 288 16.41 -5.14 -5.38
CA ALA A 288 17.69 -4.48 -5.60
C ALA A 288 17.74 -3.04 -5.05
N ALA A 289 16.64 -2.29 -5.17
CA ALA A 289 16.59 -0.89 -4.73
C ALA A 289 16.27 -0.75 -3.23
N ARG A 290 15.70 -1.79 -2.60
CA ARG A 290 15.16 -1.71 -1.23
C ARG A 290 15.91 -2.56 -0.21
N ALA A 291 16.88 -3.37 -0.64
CA ALA A 291 17.67 -4.23 0.26
C ALA A 291 18.32 -3.44 1.41
N GLU A 292 18.94 -2.29 1.11
CA GLU A 292 19.60 -1.45 2.12
C GLU A 292 18.59 -0.79 3.08
N ALA A 293 17.44 -0.37 2.57
CA ALA A 293 16.39 0.27 3.36
C ALA A 293 15.65 -0.72 4.28
N GLN A 294 15.58 -1.99 3.90
CA GLN A 294 14.84 -3.01 4.63
C GLN A 294 15.35 -3.19 6.06
N GLY A 295 16.67 -3.27 6.25
CA GLY A 295 17.28 -3.40 7.57
C GLY A 295 17.00 -2.20 8.48
N ALA A 296 17.06 -0.98 7.92
CA ALA A 296 16.72 0.24 8.66
C ALA A 296 15.26 0.25 9.12
N LEU A 297 14.32 -0.07 8.21
CA LEU A 297 12.89 -0.14 8.52
C LEU A 297 12.57 -1.19 9.59
N VAL A 298 13.18 -2.38 9.53
CA VAL A 298 12.95 -3.41 10.56
C VAL A 298 13.42 -2.91 11.93
N ARG A 299 14.55 -2.21 12.01
CA ARG A 299 15.04 -1.65 13.29
C ARG A 299 14.17 -0.54 13.85
N SER A 300 13.69 0.38 12.99
CA SER A 300 12.91 1.55 13.45
C SER A 300 11.44 1.22 13.68
N CYS A 301 10.84 0.36 12.85
CA CYS A 301 9.40 0.13 12.83
C CYS A 301 8.96 -1.12 13.61
N VAL A 302 9.74 -2.20 13.62
CA VAL A 302 9.31 -3.49 14.19
C VAL A 302 9.73 -3.58 15.65
N ARG A 303 8.77 -3.76 16.56
CA ARG A 303 9.05 -3.86 18.00
C ARG A 303 9.45 -5.29 18.37
N LEU A 304 10.61 -5.73 17.90
CA LEU A 304 11.10 -7.11 18.09
C LEU A 304 11.17 -7.52 19.57
N GLY A 305 11.45 -6.56 20.48
CA GLY A 305 11.45 -6.81 21.92
C GLY A 305 10.08 -7.12 22.53
N ALA A 306 8.98 -6.79 21.83
CA ALA A 306 7.61 -7.07 22.22
C ALA A 306 7.08 -8.40 21.65
N MET A 307 7.81 -9.04 20.75
CA MET A 307 7.43 -10.31 20.13
C MET A 307 7.67 -11.49 21.07
N SER A 308 6.84 -12.52 20.94
CA SER A 308 7.01 -13.82 21.60
C SER A 308 8.21 -14.59 21.03
N VAL A 309 8.71 -15.61 21.76
CA VAL A 309 9.83 -16.45 21.28
C VAL A 309 9.43 -17.20 20.01
N GLN A 310 8.19 -17.70 19.96
CA GLN A 310 7.67 -18.42 18.80
C GLN A 310 7.58 -17.54 17.55
N GLU A 311 7.17 -16.27 17.70
CA GLU A 311 7.17 -15.33 16.58
C GLU A 311 8.59 -15.04 16.09
N LEU A 312 9.55 -14.84 17.01
CA LEU A 312 10.96 -14.63 16.62
C LEU A 312 11.55 -15.84 15.90
N GLU A 313 11.22 -17.07 16.32
CA GLU A 313 11.63 -18.30 15.62
C GLU A 313 11.00 -18.40 14.23
N ALA A 314 9.74 -18.00 14.07
CA ALA A 314 9.10 -17.94 12.77
C ALA A 314 9.74 -16.88 11.85
N LEU A 315 10.17 -15.73 12.41
CA LEU A 315 10.88 -14.70 11.67
C LEU A 315 12.27 -15.17 11.21
N ASP A 316 13.00 -15.91 12.05
CA ASP A 316 14.31 -16.45 11.70
C ASP A 316 14.26 -17.41 10.49
N GLN A 317 13.12 -18.07 10.29
CA GLN A 317 12.85 -18.95 9.15
C GLN A 317 12.39 -18.20 7.88
N SER A 318 12.16 -16.89 7.95
CA SER A 318 11.70 -16.12 6.78
C SER A 318 12.78 -16.02 5.71
N ALA A 319 12.38 -16.09 4.44
CA ALA A 319 13.32 -16.03 3.32
C ALA A 319 14.11 -14.72 3.31
N ALA A 320 13.49 -13.60 3.68
CA ALA A 320 14.18 -12.31 3.79
C ALA A 320 15.27 -12.30 4.87
N VAL A 321 15.02 -12.89 6.05
CA VAL A 321 16.03 -12.95 7.13
C VAL A 321 17.19 -13.85 6.75
N LEU A 322 16.92 -14.98 6.10
CA LEU A 322 17.96 -15.90 5.63
C LEU A 322 18.80 -15.32 4.48
N ALA A 323 18.20 -14.47 3.64
CA ALA A 323 18.88 -13.81 2.53
C ALA A 323 19.75 -12.62 2.96
N SER A 324 19.51 -12.03 4.13
CA SER A 324 20.20 -10.81 4.60
C SER A 324 20.86 -11.01 5.96
N MET A 325 22.20 -11.07 5.97
CA MET A 325 23.01 -11.15 7.20
C MET A 325 22.69 -10.03 8.20
N GLU A 326 22.33 -8.85 7.70
CA GLU A 326 21.93 -7.73 8.55
C GLU A 326 20.63 -8.03 9.31
N LEU A 327 19.61 -8.55 8.62
CA LEU A 327 18.35 -8.95 9.23
C LEU A 327 18.55 -10.13 10.20
N THR A 328 19.37 -11.11 9.83
CA THR A 328 19.74 -12.22 10.73
C THR A 328 20.33 -11.69 12.03
N ARG A 329 21.25 -10.71 11.96
CA ARG A 329 21.87 -10.11 13.15
C ARG A 329 20.84 -9.38 14.01
N ILE A 330 19.93 -8.62 13.40
CA ILE A 330 18.87 -7.88 14.11
C ILE A 330 17.94 -8.87 14.86
N VAL A 331 17.46 -9.92 14.17
CA VAL A 331 16.56 -10.92 14.77
C VAL A 331 17.27 -11.72 15.85
N ALA A 332 18.51 -12.16 15.62
CA ALA A 332 19.31 -12.89 16.62
C ALA A 332 19.56 -12.04 17.87
N GLN A 333 19.85 -10.75 17.72
CA GLN A 333 20.02 -9.85 18.86
C GLN A 333 18.72 -9.73 19.70
N ALA A 334 17.57 -9.61 19.03
CA ALA A 334 16.28 -9.58 19.71
C ALA A 334 15.99 -10.91 20.43
N TYR A 335 16.31 -12.05 19.79
CA TYR A 335 16.14 -13.38 20.35
C TYR A 335 16.99 -13.59 21.62
N VAL A 336 18.28 -13.22 21.58
CA VAL A 336 19.16 -13.28 22.76
C VAL A 336 18.64 -12.38 23.88
N THR A 337 18.23 -11.14 23.56
CA THR A 337 17.67 -10.20 24.55
C THR A 337 16.41 -10.77 25.21
N CYS A 338 15.59 -11.47 24.44
CA CYS A 338 14.41 -12.16 24.93
C CYS A 338 14.76 -13.30 25.90
N ILE A 339 15.69 -14.19 25.55
CA ILE A 339 16.12 -15.31 26.40
C ILE A 339 16.75 -14.81 27.72
N MET A 340 17.51 -13.73 27.65
CA MET A 340 18.15 -13.13 28.83
C MET A 340 17.17 -12.44 29.79
N GLY A 341 15.86 -12.49 29.51
CA GLY A 341 14.84 -11.86 30.35
C GLY A 341 14.90 -10.33 30.35
N ALA A 342 15.62 -9.72 29.39
CA ALA A 342 15.78 -8.28 29.28
C ALA A 342 14.62 -7.60 28.50
N ARG A 343 13.49 -8.31 28.33
CA ARG A 343 12.28 -7.76 27.71
C ARG A 343 11.83 -6.49 28.44
N GLY A 344 11.58 -5.44 27.66
CA GLY A 344 11.04 -4.18 28.17
C GLY A 344 12.04 -3.23 28.85
N ARG A 345 13.35 -3.55 28.90
CA ARG A 345 14.36 -2.59 29.36
C ARG A 345 14.69 -1.58 28.25
N GLY A 346 13.86 -0.54 28.15
CA GLY A 346 14.15 0.68 27.38
C GLY A 346 13.66 0.72 25.93
N GLY A 347 13.07 -0.36 25.42
CA GLY A 347 12.41 -0.38 24.10
C GLY A 347 10.92 0.03 24.19
N PRO A 348 10.32 0.48 23.07
CA PRO A 348 8.88 0.69 23.00
C PRO A 348 8.13 -0.63 23.29
N GLY A 349 7.11 -0.55 24.13
CA GLY A 349 6.23 -1.69 24.42
C GLY A 349 5.39 -2.11 23.21
N PRO A 350 4.65 -3.22 23.30
CA PRO A 350 3.74 -3.65 22.23
C PRO A 350 2.75 -2.53 21.87
N ARG A 351 2.37 -2.46 20.60
CA ARG A 351 1.38 -1.48 20.12
C ARG A 351 0.02 -1.66 20.79
N PRO A 352 -0.77 -0.59 20.93
CA PRO A 352 -2.14 -0.69 21.45
C PRO A 352 -3.02 -1.68 20.69
N SER A 353 -2.90 -1.75 19.36
CA SER A 353 -3.67 -2.69 18.53
C SER A 353 -3.31 -4.15 18.84
N VAL A 354 -2.02 -4.44 19.02
CA VAL A 354 -1.51 -5.78 19.34
C VAL A 354 -1.98 -6.21 20.72
N LEU A 355 -1.93 -5.31 21.71
CA LEU A 355 -2.46 -5.56 23.05
C LEU A 355 -3.97 -5.85 23.00
N ALA A 356 -4.73 -5.09 22.21
CA ALA A 356 -6.16 -5.32 22.03
C ALA A 356 -6.45 -6.67 21.36
N ALA A 357 -5.70 -7.04 20.32
CA ALA A 357 -5.82 -8.32 19.64
C ALA A 357 -5.48 -9.50 20.57
N GLN A 358 -4.41 -9.38 21.35
CA GLN A 358 -4.02 -10.39 22.35
C GLN A 358 -5.09 -10.54 23.45
N ALA A 359 -5.66 -9.45 23.93
CA ALA A 359 -6.75 -9.48 24.90
C ALA A 359 -8.01 -10.14 24.33
N ALA A 360 -8.36 -9.85 23.08
CA ALA A 360 -9.49 -10.48 22.39
C ALA A 360 -9.28 -11.99 22.23
N ALA A 361 -8.10 -12.42 21.78
CA ALA A 361 -7.75 -13.83 21.64
C ALA A 361 -7.78 -14.58 23.00
N ALA A 362 -7.30 -13.95 24.07
CA ALA A 362 -7.36 -14.51 25.42
C ALA A 362 -8.81 -14.68 25.92
N ALA A 363 -9.68 -13.72 25.62
CA ALA A 363 -11.10 -13.78 25.97
C ALA A 363 -11.83 -14.91 25.21
N GLU A 364 -11.56 -15.08 23.91
CA GLU A 364 -12.12 -16.17 23.10
C GLU A 364 -11.68 -17.56 23.62
N ALA A 365 -10.41 -17.71 23.97
CA ALA A 365 -9.88 -18.94 24.55
C ALA A 365 -10.52 -19.29 25.91
N ALA A 366 -10.85 -18.28 26.72
CA ALA A 366 -11.56 -18.47 27.98
C ALA A 366 -13.05 -18.85 27.77
N GLY A 367 -13.71 -18.22 26.80
CA GLY A 367 -15.12 -18.49 26.45
C GLY A 367 -15.36 -19.90 25.91
N SER A 368 -14.46 -20.39 25.06
CA SER A 368 -14.55 -21.75 24.49
C SER A 368 -14.54 -22.85 25.56
N ARG A 369 -13.76 -22.67 26.64
CA ARG A 369 -13.70 -23.62 27.78
C ARG A 369 -14.98 -23.62 28.62
N GLY A 370 -15.75 -22.54 28.62
CA GLY A 370 -17.00 -22.41 29.36
C GLY A 370 -18.18 -23.16 28.72
N SER A 371 -18.21 -23.22 27.38
CA SER A 371 -19.34 -23.85 26.66
C SER A 371 -19.24 -25.37 26.60
N SER A 372 -18.03 -25.95 26.63
CA SER A 372 -17.85 -27.40 26.53
C SER A 372 -18.07 -28.16 27.85
N ARG A 373 -18.26 -27.48 28.99
CA ARG A 373 -18.32 -28.12 30.32
C ARG A 373 -19.74 -28.39 30.84
N ARG A 374 -20.79 -28.09 30.07
CA ARG A 374 -22.19 -28.35 30.48
C ARG A 374 -22.80 -29.64 29.95
N ASP A 375 -22.11 -30.41 29.10
CA ASP A 375 -22.74 -31.56 28.41
C ASP A 375 -21.99 -32.89 28.52
N SER A 376 -21.11 -33.05 29.52
CA SER A 376 -20.38 -34.32 29.70
C SER A 376 -20.19 -34.67 31.16
N GLY A 377 -21.16 -35.39 31.72
CA GLY A 377 -20.94 -36.21 32.89
C GLY A 377 -20.12 -37.44 32.51
N GLY A 378 -19.05 -37.69 33.26
CA GLY A 378 -18.41 -39.02 33.40
C GLY A 378 -17.20 -39.29 32.50
N GLY A 379 -16.02 -39.43 33.11
CA GLY A 379 -14.86 -40.05 32.46
C GLY A 379 -13.51 -39.58 33.01
N VAL A 380 -12.98 -40.30 34.00
CA VAL A 380 -11.66 -40.09 34.61
C VAL A 380 -10.59 -40.76 33.74
N GLY A 381 -9.52 -40.04 33.38
CA GLY A 381 -8.36 -40.65 32.70
C GLY A 381 -7.20 -39.67 32.51
N ALA A 382 -6.11 -39.88 33.24
CA ALA A 382 -4.90 -39.07 33.27
C ALA A 382 -3.79 -39.65 32.38
N ALA A 383 -3.02 -38.79 31.69
CA ALA A 383 -1.56 -38.93 31.45
C ALA A 383 -1.05 -37.75 30.61
N ALA A 384 0.01 -37.08 31.08
CA ALA A 384 0.77 -36.07 30.34
C ALA A 384 2.25 -36.49 30.29
N GLY A 385 2.87 -36.33 29.12
CA GLY A 385 4.32 -36.49 28.91
C GLY A 385 4.89 -35.25 28.20
N PRO A 386 6.12 -34.80 28.50
CA PRO A 386 6.74 -33.67 27.83
C PRO A 386 7.77 -34.12 26.78
N GLY A 387 7.84 -33.39 25.67
CA GLY A 387 8.93 -33.50 24.69
C GLY A 387 9.15 -32.14 24.02
N VAL A 388 10.27 -31.48 24.32
CA VAL A 388 10.64 -30.18 23.73
C VAL A 388 12.14 -30.16 23.40
N ALA A 389 12.41 -29.64 22.18
CA ALA A 389 13.58 -28.90 21.69
C ALA A 389 14.98 -29.57 21.63
N MET A 390 15.39 -29.94 20.41
CA MET A 390 16.79 -29.99 19.99
C MET A 390 17.00 -29.10 18.76
N GLY A 391 17.46 -27.86 18.96
CA GLY A 391 17.81 -26.94 17.87
C GLY A 391 18.75 -25.78 18.26
N LEU A 392 18.92 -25.49 19.55
CA LEU A 392 19.59 -24.29 20.04
C LEU A 392 21.14 -24.33 20.07
N HIS A 393 21.77 -25.49 19.85
CA HIS A 393 23.22 -25.63 20.04
C HIS A 393 24.09 -25.17 18.85
N GLN A 394 23.56 -25.04 17.64
CA GLN A 394 24.36 -24.68 16.46
C GLN A 394 24.50 -23.16 16.23
N LEU A 395 23.59 -22.34 16.76
CA LEU A 395 23.60 -20.88 16.55
C LEU A 395 24.55 -20.13 17.52
N LEU A 396 24.76 -20.65 18.72
CA LEU A 396 25.64 -20.05 19.73
C LEU A 396 27.14 -20.13 19.35
N ALA A 397 27.55 -21.09 18.53
CA ALA A 397 28.95 -21.24 18.12
C ALA A 397 29.42 -20.18 17.11
N GLY A 398 28.50 -19.55 16.36
CA GLY A 398 28.85 -18.52 15.36
C GLY A 398 29.02 -17.11 15.93
N LEU A 399 28.29 -16.75 17.00
CA LEU A 399 28.28 -15.39 17.55
C LEU A 399 29.52 -15.05 18.40
N GLN A 400 30.28 -16.06 18.87
CA GLN A 400 31.51 -15.84 19.64
C GLN A 400 32.70 -15.37 18.78
N ALA A 401 32.62 -15.47 17.45
CA ALA A 401 33.72 -15.09 16.55
C ALA A 401 33.68 -13.61 16.09
N ALA A 402 32.63 -12.85 16.42
CA ALA A 402 32.40 -11.50 15.87
C ALA A 402 32.42 -10.36 16.91
N ALA A 403 32.97 -10.59 18.10
CA ALA A 403 33.13 -9.54 19.11
C ALA A 403 34.26 -8.57 18.70
N LEU A 404 33.91 -7.56 17.90
CA LEU A 404 34.72 -6.34 17.75
C LEU A 404 34.52 -5.43 18.97
N PRO A 405 35.56 -4.67 19.37
CA PRO A 405 35.46 -3.74 20.50
C PRO A 405 34.55 -2.57 20.14
N VAL A 406 33.55 -2.35 21.00
CA VAL A 406 32.70 -1.16 20.99
C VAL A 406 33.54 0.03 21.47
N TYR A 407 33.68 1.06 20.62
CA TYR A 407 34.06 2.42 21.00
C TYR A 407 32.85 3.33 20.82
#